data_AF-A0A9D2GE10-F1
#
_entry.id   AF-A0A9D2GE10-F1
#
_cell.length_a   1.000
_cell.length_b   1.000
_cell.length_c   1.000
_cell.angle_alpha   90.00
_cell.angle_beta   90.00
_cell.angle_gamma   90.00
#
_symmetry.space_group_name_H-M   'P 1'
#
loop_
_entity.id
_entity.type
_entity.pdbx_description
1 polymer ?
#
loop_
_entity_poly.entity_id
_entity_poly.type
_entity_poly.pdbx_seq_one_letter_code
_entity_poly.pdbx_strand_id
1 'polypeptide(L)'
;MTKVIFGTKSRALEINGKEYQIAERTGTLVKRITEEHDEKLGELTEYERYKVLISAILGEEAFAELFPNGEEESLNKMAQVAWYAQEEFNADIKEMERQKRQKQTEDTLEDMEKFTAKLAKVNKEVTSALSKAELAAAKRKRR
;
A
#
# COMPACT_ATOMS: atom_id res chain seq x y z
N MET A 1 -16.23 -0.74 23.29
CA MET A 1 -16.65 -0.90 21.88
C MET A 1 -15.91 0.14 21.06
N THR A 2 -14.94 -0.28 20.24
CA THR A 2 -14.22 0.64 19.35
C THR A 2 -15.17 1.00 18.20
N LYS A 3 -15.56 2.27 18.12
CA LYS A 3 -16.42 2.78 17.07
C LYS A 3 -15.58 2.87 15.80
N VAL A 4 -15.72 1.91 14.88
CA VAL A 4 -15.09 1.99 13.56
C VAL A 4 -15.86 3.02 12.75
N ILE A 5 -15.24 4.17 12.50
CA ILE A 5 -15.80 5.22 11.63
C ILE A 5 -15.37 4.86 10.21
N PHE A 6 -16.30 4.37 9.40
CA PHE A 6 -16.10 4.25 7.97
C PHE A 6 -16.35 5.64 7.35
N GLY A 7 -15.31 6.24 6.80
CA GLY A 7 -15.41 7.46 6.01
C GLY A 7 -14.44 7.37 4.86
N THR A 8 -14.96 7.20 3.64
CA THR A 8 -14.21 7.45 2.41
C THR A 8 -13.96 8.96 2.35
N LYS A 9 -12.69 9.38 2.34
CA LYS A 9 -12.39 10.79 2.08
C LYS A 9 -12.70 11.03 0.60
N SER A 10 -13.61 11.94 0.30
CA SER A 10 -13.73 12.50 -1.05
C SER A 10 -12.35 13.09 -1.40
N ARG A 11 -11.76 12.58 -2.48
CA ARG A 11 -10.44 12.98 -2.98
C ARG A 11 -10.63 13.81 -4.24
N ALA A 12 -9.73 14.75 -4.44
CA ALA A 12 -9.66 15.53 -5.66
C ALA A 12 -8.24 15.47 -6.22
N LEU A 13 -8.14 15.52 -7.54
CA LEU A 13 -6.90 15.61 -8.27
C LEU A 13 -6.78 17.02 -8.88
N GLU A 14 -5.71 17.73 -8.56
CA GLU A 14 -5.42 19.03 -9.16
C GLU A 14 -4.69 18.85 -10.50
N ILE A 15 -5.28 19.35 -11.58
CA ILE A 15 -4.69 19.34 -12.92
C ILE A 15 -4.77 20.77 -13.47
N ASN A 16 -3.61 21.34 -13.85
CA ASN A 16 -3.53 22.72 -14.36
C ASN A 16 -4.18 23.78 -13.45
N GLY A 17 -4.09 23.63 -12.13
CA GLY A 17 -4.69 24.56 -11.17
C GLY A 17 -6.20 24.41 -10.98
N LYS A 18 -6.83 23.38 -11.57
CA LYS A 18 -8.23 23.03 -11.38
C LYS A 18 -8.35 21.71 -10.63
N GLU A 19 -9.25 21.66 -9.65
CA GLU A 19 -9.55 20.44 -8.91
C GLU A 19 -10.63 19.61 -9.60
N TYR A 20 -10.34 18.31 -9.77
CA TYR A 20 -11.26 17.32 -10.32
C TYR A 20 -11.60 16.29 -9.26
N GLN A 21 -12.89 16.07 -9.02
CA GLN A 21 -13.33 15.11 -8.00
C GLN A 21 -13.07 13.67 -8.47
N ILE A 22 -12.47 12.88 -7.60
CA ILE A 22 -12.26 11.46 -7.82
C ILE A 22 -13.55 10.72 -7.47
N ALA A 23 -14.02 9.89 -8.39
CA ALA A 23 -15.19 9.05 -8.19
C ALA A 23 -15.03 8.14 -6.97
N GLU A 24 -16.12 7.94 -6.22
CA GLU A 24 -16.11 7.03 -5.10
C GLU A 24 -15.82 5.60 -5.57
N ARG A 25 -14.87 4.94 -4.89
CA ARG A 25 -14.48 3.58 -5.19
C ARG A 25 -15.56 2.58 -4.74
N THR A 26 -16.49 2.29 -5.65
CA THR A 26 -17.54 1.28 -5.45
C THR A 26 -17.20 -0.02 -6.17
N GLY A 27 -17.77 -1.15 -5.72
CA GLY A 27 -17.61 -2.45 -6.40
C GLY A 27 -18.09 -2.40 -7.85
N THR A 28 -19.18 -1.67 -8.12
CA THR A 28 -19.71 -1.47 -9.48
C THR A 28 -18.74 -0.71 -10.37
N LEU A 29 -18.15 0.38 -9.89
CA LEU A 29 -17.21 1.18 -10.66
C LEU A 29 -15.93 0.38 -10.97
N VAL A 30 -15.42 -0.35 -9.98
CA VAL A 30 -14.21 -1.17 -10.15
C VAL A 30 -14.44 -2.28 -11.15
N LYS A 31 -15.59 -2.96 -11.04
CA LYS A 31 -15.99 -3.97 -12.02
C LYS A 31 -16.07 -3.38 -13.42
N ARG A 32 -16.67 -2.20 -13.58
CA ARG A 32 -16.74 -1.49 -14.87
C ARG A 32 -15.34 -1.19 -15.42
N ILE A 33 -14.44 -0.65 -14.60
CA ILE A 33 -13.06 -0.37 -15.01
C ILE A 33 -12.38 -1.67 -15.45
N THR A 34 -12.52 -2.76 -14.69
CA THR A 34 -11.94 -4.05 -15.08
C THR A 34 -12.49 -4.58 -16.40
N GLU A 35 -13.81 -4.57 -16.59
CA GLU A 35 -14.47 -5.07 -17.82
C GLU A 35 -14.19 -4.18 -19.05
N GLU A 36 -14.12 -2.86 -18.86
CA GLU A 36 -13.97 -1.91 -19.97
C GLU A 36 -12.51 -1.57 -20.29
N HIS A 37 -11.60 -1.60 -19.31
CA HIS A 37 -10.19 -1.26 -19.50
C HIS A 37 -9.26 -2.48 -19.43
N ASP A 38 -9.34 -3.28 -18.36
CA ASP A 38 -8.34 -4.32 -18.08
C ASP A 38 -8.56 -5.58 -18.95
N GLU A 39 -9.80 -6.01 -19.14
CA GLU A 39 -10.13 -7.19 -19.95
C GLU A 39 -9.98 -6.92 -21.45
N LYS A 40 -10.19 -5.68 -21.88
CA LYS A 40 -10.11 -5.25 -23.29
C LYS A 40 -8.77 -4.64 -23.66
N LEU A 41 -7.76 -4.79 -22.82
CA LEU A 41 -6.47 -4.10 -22.95
C LEU A 41 -5.76 -4.42 -24.29
N GLY A 42 -5.98 -5.62 -24.85
CA GLY A 42 -5.46 -6.05 -26.15
C GLY A 42 -6.29 -5.63 -27.37
N GLU A 43 -7.51 -5.13 -27.15
CA GLU A 43 -8.45 -4.72 -28.22
C GLU A 43 -8.50 -3.19 -28.36
N LEU A 44 -8.27 -2.46 -27.27
CA LEU A 44 -8.33 -1.01 -27.23
C LEU A 44 -7.02 -0.36 -27.67
N THR A 45 -7.16 0.72 -28.44
CA THR A 45 -6.07 1.67 -28.68
C THR A 45 -5.64 2.35 -27.38
N GLU A 46 -4.44 2.95 -27.37
CA GLU A 46 -3.94 3.66 -26.17
C GLU A 46 -4.88 4.80 -25.75
N TYR A 47 -5.39 5.53 -26.74
CA TYR A 47 -6.37 6.59 -26.53
C TYR A 47 -7.63 6.08 -25.83
N GLU A 48 -8.22 4.99 -26.34
CA GLU A 48 -9.45 4.43 -25.76
C GLU A 48 -9.24 3.93 -24.35
N ARG A 49 -8.09 3.30 -24.06
CA ARG A 49 -7.74 2.87 -22.71
C ARG A 49 -7.70 4.06 -21.74
N TYR A 50 -6.97 5.11 -22.11
CA TYR A 50 -6.89 6.29 -21.25
C TYR A 50 -8.22 7.02 -21.12
N LYS A 51 -9.01 7.09 -22.19
CA LYS A 51 -10.35 7.67 -22.14
C LYS A 51 -11.25 6.93 -21.16
N VAL A 52 -11.36 5.60 -21.28
CA VAL A 52 -12.19 4.78 -20.38
C VAL A 52 -11.76 5.00 -18.92
N LEU A 53 -10.46 4.95 -18.65
CA LEU A 53 -9.95 5.06 -17.28
C LEU A 53 -10.18 6.46 -16.68
N ILE A 54 -9.85 7.51 -17.44
CA ILE A 54 -10.02 8.91 -17.00
C ILE A 54 -11.50 9.25 -16.83
N SER A 55 -12.35 8.88 -17.80
CA SER A 55 -13.79 9.12 -17.73
C SER A 55 -14.44 8.36 -16.57
N ALA A 56 -14.00 7.14 -16.27
CA ALA A 56 -14.53 6.38 -15.14
C ALA A 56 -14.13 6.99 -13.78
N ILE A 57 -12.91 7.52 -13.66
CA ILE A 57 -12.38 8.01 -12.38
C ILE A 57 -12.69 9.49 -12.14
N LEU A 58 -12.57 10.35 -13.15
CA LEU A 58 -12.77 11.80 -13.04
C LEU A 58 -14.11 12.28 -13.62
N GLY A 59 -14.80 11.43 -14.39
CA GLY A 59 -16.03 11.76 -15.09
C GLY A 59 -15.80 12.15 -16.56
N GLU A 60 -16.80 11.90 -17.40
CA GLU A 60 -16.79 12.24 -18.83
C GLU A 60 -16.60 13.74 -19.08
N GLU A 61 -17.19 14.59 -18.22
CA GLU A 61 -17.05 16.05 -18.31
C GLU A 61 -15.60 16.49 -18.09
N ALA A 62 -14.91 15.89 -17.12
CA ALA A 62 -13.51 16.16 -16.84
C ALA A 62 -12.62 15.71 -18.01
N PHE A 63 -12.92 14.55 -18.61
CA PHE A 63 -12.23 14.09 -19.80
C PHE A 63 -12.37 15.08 -20.96
N ALA A 64 -13.59 15.48 -21.29
CA ALA A 64 -13.87 16.40 -22.40
C ALA A 64 -13.20 17.77 -22.21
N GLU A 65 -13.09 18.25 -20.97
CA GLU A 65 -12.40 19.50 -20.66
C GLU A 65 -10.87 19.37 -20.77
N LEU A 66 -10.30 18.26 -20.28
CA LEU A 66 -8.86 18.04 -20.28
C LEU A 66 -8.29 17.66 -21.65
N PHE A 67 -9.10 17.04 -22.49
CA PHE A 67 -8.73 16.44 -23.78
C PHE A 67 -9.73 16.83 -24.89
N PRO A 68 -9.91 18.13 -25.18
CA PRO A 68 -10.93 18.61 -26.12
C PRO A 68 -10.70 18.15 -27.56
N ASN A 69 -9.46 17.81 -27.95
CA ASN A 69 -9.15 17.35 -29.30
C ASN A 69 -9.27 15.83 -29.47
N GLY A 70 -9.71 15.10 -28.45
CA GLY A 70 -9.94 13.65 -28.53
C GLY A 70 -8.68 12.88 -28.97
N GLU A 71 -8.79 12.11 -30.06
CA GLU A 71 -7.70 11.26 -30.57
C GLU A 71 -6.46 12.04 -31.02
N GLU A 72 -6.58 13.34 -31.27
CA GLU A 72 -5.44 14.21 -31.63
C GLU A 72 -4.65 14.71 -30.41
N GLU A 73 -5.09 14.39 -29.19
CA GLU A 73 -4.40 14.75 -27.97
C GLU A 73 -3.09 13.98 -27.75
N SER A 74 -2.22 14.55 -26.91
CA SER A 74 -0.98 13.89 -26.53
C SER A 74 -1.26 12.65 -25.66
N LEU A 75 -0.97 11.45 -26.20
CA LEU A 75 -1.05 10.20 -25.44
C LEU A 75 -0.18 10.23 -24.16
N ASN A 76 0.96 10.93 -24.18
CA ASN A 76 1.79 11.10 -22.98
C ASN A 76 1.09 11.90 -21.88
N LYS A 77 0.37 12.96 -22.25
CA LYS A 77 -0.44 13.76 -21.31
C LYS A 77 -1.59 12.92 -20.76
N MET A 78 -2.27 12.16 -21.61
CA MET A 78 -3.33 11.24 -21.20
C MET A 78 -2.82 10.17 -20.23
N ALA A 79 -1.69 9.54 -20.55
CA ALA A 79 -1.06 8.54 -19.69
C ALA A 79 -0.72 9.11 -18.31
N GLN A 80 -0.18 10.32 -18.26
CA GLN A 80 0.16 10.99 -16.99
C GLN A 80 -1.09 11.26 -16.15
N VAL A 81 -2.15 11.81 -16.75
CA VAL A 81 -3.42 12.06 -16.04
C VAL A 81 -4.06 10.77 -15.57
N ALA A 82 -4.12 9.75 -16.43
CA ALA A 82 -4.64 8.43 -16.11
C ALA A 82 -3.90 7.80 -14.93
N TRP A 83 -2.56 7.89 -14.92
CA TRP A 83 -1.73 7.38 -13.83
C TRP A 83 -2.05 8.07 -12.50
N TYR A 84 -2.06 9.40 -12.46
CA TYR A 84 -2.37 10.13 -11.22
C TYR A 84 -3.81 9.90 -10.73
N ALA A 85 -4.78 9.83 -11.65
CA ALA A 85 -6.17 9.52 -11.32
C ALA A 85 -6.27 8.12 -10.67
N GLN A 86 -5.58 7.13 -11.23
CA GLN A 86 -5.54 5.78 -10.69
C GLN A 86 -4.78 5.68 -9.35
N GLU A 87 -3.71 6.46 -9.16
CA GLU A 87 -3.00 6.55 -7.88
C GLU A 87 -3.93 7.06 -6.79
N GLU A 88 -4.62 8.17 -7.01
CA GLU A 88 -5.55 8.75 -6.04
C GLU A 88 -6.78 7.86 -5.79
N PHE A 89 -7.31 7.24 -6.84
CA PHE A 89 -8.42 6.28 -6.73
C PHE A 89 -8.09 5.07 -5.84
N ASN A 90 -6.83 4.63 -5.84
CA ASN A 90 -6.37 3.47 -5.05
C ASN A 90 -5.65 3.85 -3.74
N ALA A 91 -5.51 5.14 -3.45
CA ALA A 91 -4.68 5.60 -2.36
C ALA A 91 -5.18 5.13 -0.98
N ASP A 92 -6.49 4.98 -0.77
CA ASP A 92 -7.03 4.44 0.48
C ASP A 92 -6.62 2.96 0.69
N ILE A 93 -6.64 2.15 -0.37
CA ILE A 93 -6.19 0.76 -0.31
C ILE A 93 -4.68 0.70 -0.02
N LYS A 94 -3.90 1.51 -0.72
CA LYS A 94 -2.45 1.59 -0.50
C LYS A 94 -2.10 2.04 0.91
N GLU A 95 -2.85 2.98 1.46
CA GLU A 95 -2.69 3.43 2.84
C GLU A 95 -3.04 2.33 3.83
N MET A 96 -4.15 1.62 3.64
CA MET A 96 -4.51 0.45 4.45
C MET A 96 -3.43 -0.65 4.38
N GLU A 97 -2.91 -0.95 3.20
CA GLU A 97 -1.81 -1.90 3.03
C GLU A 97 -0.52 -1.43 3.69
N ARG A 98 -0.21 -0.14 3.61
CA ARG A 98 0.95 0.46 4.28
C ARG A 98 0.84 0.32 5.79
N GLN A 99 -0.32 0.64 6.36
CA GLN A 99 -0.59 0.47 7.79
C GLN A 99 -0.50 -0.99 8.21
N LYS A 100 -1.02 -1.92 7.40
CA LYS A 100 -0.90 -3.36 7.65
C LYS A 100 0.56 -3.82 7.64
N ARG A 101 1.36 -3.36 6.68
CA ARG A 101 2.80 -3.67 6.60
C ARG A 101 3.58 -3.08 7.77
N GLN A 102 3.28 -1.85 8.17
CA GLN A 102 3.91 -1.20 9.34
C GLN A 102 3.63 -1.99 10.61
N LYS A 103 2.36 -2.34 10.85
CA LYS A 103 1.98 -3.13 12.02
C LYS A 103 2.64 -4.51 12.05
N GLN A 104 2.73 -5.20 10.90
CA GLN A 104 3.48 -6.47 10.80
C GLN A 104 4.98 -6.30 11.08
N THR A 105 5.55 -5.16 10.73
CA THR A 105 6.97 -4.85 10.99
C THR A 105 7.20 -4.55 12.47
N GLU A 106 6.28 -3.84 13.11
CA GLU A 106 6.30 -3.58 14.56
C GLU A 106 6.16 -4.88 15.37
N ASP A 107 5.21 -5.76 14.99
CA ASP A 107 5.01 -7.05 15.64
C ASP A 107 6.27 -7.94 15.54
N THR A 108 6.96 -7.94 14.39
CA THR A 108 8.20 -8.71 14.21
C THR A 108 9.39 -8.13 15.00
N LEU A 109 9.49 -6.81 15.13
CA LEU A 109 10.48 -6.16 15.99
C LEU A 109 10.28 -6.52 17.47
N GLU A 110 9.04 -6.50 17.97
CA GLU A 110 8.74 -6.91 19.34
C GLU A 110 9.13 -8.38 19.60
N ASP A 111 8.86 -9.27 18.64
CA ASP A 111 9.21 -10.69 18.77
C ASP A 111 10.73 -10.91 18.76
N MET A 112 11.47 -10.11 17.98
CA MET A 112 12.94 -10.11 18.01
C MET A 112 13.49 -9.60 19.35
N GLU A 113 12.91 -8.55 19.94
CA GLU A 113 13.30 -8.06 21.26
C GLU A 113 13.04 -9.10 22.36
N LYS A 114 11.88 -9.77 22.33
CA LYS A 114 11.57 -10.88 23.26
C LYS A 114 12.55 -12.05 23.08
N PHE A 115 12.90 -12.38 21.84
CA PHE A 115 13.85 -13.46 21.53
C PHE A 115 15.27 -13.15 22.01
N THR A 116 15.76 -11.93 21.76
CA THR A 116 17.09 -11.49 22.23
C THR A 116 17.16 -11.43 23.76
N ALA A 117 16.11 -10.96 24.44
CA ALA A 117 16.03 -11.01 25.90
C ALA A 117 16.08 -12.45 26.45
N LYS A 118 15.42 -13.39 25.77
CA LYS A 118 15.45 -14.82 26.13
C LYS A 118 16.85 -15.42 25.92
N LEU A 119 17.53 -15.11 24.82
CA LEU A 119 18.91 -15.56 24.59
C LEU A 119 19.88 -15.00 25.62
N ALA A 120 19.76 -13.73 25.99
CA ALA A 120 20.59 -13.11 27.03
C ALA A 120 20.41 -13.82 28.39
N LYS A 121 19.18 -14.19 28.74
CA LYS A 121 18.88 -14.96 29.95
C LYS A 121 19.53 -16.35 29.92
N VAL A 122 19.37 -17.09 28.81
CA VAL A 122 19.99 -18.42 28.65
C VAL A 122 21.51 -18.33 28.75
N ASN A 123 22.14 -17.33 28.11
CA ASN A 123 23.59 -17.15 28.16
C ASN A 123 24.09 -16.90 29.60
N LYS A 124 23.34 -16.11 30.39
CA LYS A 124 23.64 -15.87 31.81
C LYS A 124 23.52 -17.13 32.67
N GLU A 125 22.52 -17.98 32.39
CA GLU A 125 22.34 -19.25 33.08
C GLU A 125 23.46 -20.25 32.75
N VAL A 126 23.84 -20.37 31.48
CA VAL A 126 24.94 -21.23 31.02
C VAL A 126 26.28 -20.82 31.60
N THR A 127 26.62 -19.53 31.54
CA THR A 127 27.87 -19.00 32.14
C THR A 127 27.92 -19.20 33.64
N SER A 128 26.82 -18.98 34.36
CA SER A 128 26.71 -19.29 35.79
C SER A 128 26.89 -20.79 36.08
N ALA A 129 26.30 -21.67 35.27
CA ALA A 129 26.42 -23.11 35.44
C ALA A 129 27.85 -23.61 35.19
N LEU A 130 28.52 -23.10 34.15
CA LEU A 130 29.93 -23.39 33.85
C LEU A 130 30.84 -22.94 35.00
N SER A 131 30.66 -21.71 35.50
CA SER A 131 31.45 -21.19 36.63
C SER A 131 31.27 -22.04 37.90
N LYS A 132 30.05 -22.51 38.18
CA LYS A 132 29.78 -23.45 39.29
C LYS A 132 30.44 -24.81 39.07
N ALA A 133 30.43 -25.33 37.85
CA ALA A 133 31.06 -26.60 37.51
C ALA A 133 32.59 -26.52 37.63
N GLU A 134 33.21 -25.42 37.20
CA GLU A 134 34.64 -25.17 37.36
C GLU A 134 35.06 -25.06 38.83
N LEU A 135 34.27 -24.35 39.65
CA LEU A 135 34.48 -24.28 41.11
C LEU A 135 34.39 -25.66 41.78
N ALA A 136 33.44 -26.51 41.34
CA ALA A 136 33.30 -27.87 41.86
C ALA A 136 34.47 -28.78 41.45
N ALA A 137 34.95 -28.66 40.21
CA ALA A 137 36.12 -29.38 39.71
C ALA A 137 37.41 -28.97 40.43
N ALA A 138 37.61 -27.69 40.68
CA ALA A 138 38.77 -27.17 41.41
C ALA A 138 38.81 -27.66 42.87
N LYS A 139 37.65 -27.76 43.54
CA LYS A 139 37.54 -28.32 44.90
C LYS A 139 37.85 -29.82 44.96
N ARG A 140 37.46 -30.59 43.93
CA ARG A 140 37.75 -32.03 43.85
C ARG A 140 39.24 -32.34 43.63
N LYS A 141 39.99 -31.48 42.93
CA LYS A 141 41.45 -31.64 42.73
C LYS A 141 42.30 -31.28 43.96
N ARG A 142 41.72 -30.63 44.98
CA ARG A 142 42.42 -30.24 46.23
C ARG A 142 42.19 -31.21 47.40
N ARG A 143 41.42 -32.28 47.19
CA ARG A 143 41.28 -33.41 48.11
C ARG A 143 42.09 -34.58 47.59
#